data_AF-A0A2S7KTW4-F1
#
_entry.id   AF-A0A2S7KTW4-F1
#
_cell.length_a   1.000
_cell.length_b   1.000
_cell.length_c   1.000
_cell.angle_alpha   90.00
_cell.angle_beta   90.00
_cell.angle_gamma   90.00
#
_symmetry.space_group_name_H-M   'P 1'
#
loop_
_entity.id
_entity.type
_entity.pdbx_description
1 polymer ?
#
loop_
_entity_poly.entity_id
_entity_poly.type
_entity_poly.pdbx_seq_one_letter_code
_entity_poly.pdbx_strand_id
1 'polypeptide(L)'
;MKKRKITSLLLLLVGVALSVAFFLRIEFPQGFGDYFKRAYYNQFGPLAISLELLFAGYYLFIGDKKTNFALALFGFTALLDPLFDQIGLFNSIVPLYGTIILSVCGLFCLWFAFANTFQLKRLSRTAAILSVILGVLIELYFNYL
;
A
#
# COMPACT_ATOMS: atom_id res chain seq x y z
N MET A 1 8.41 23.16 -0.56
CA MET A 1 8.61 22.52 0.76
C MET A 1 7.34 22.39 1.60
N LYS A 2 6.59 23.47 1.88
CA LYS A 2 5.35 23.40 2.69
C LYS A 2 4.32 22.40 2.13
N LYS A 3 4.00 22.48 0.83
CA LYS A 3 3.05 21.58 0.16
C LYS A 3 3.45 20.09 0.31
N ARG A 4 4.72 19.75 0.09
CA ARG A 4 5.27 18.39 0.25
C ARG A 4 5.03 17.85 1.66
N LYS A 5 5.38 18.63 2.68
CA LYS A 5 5.20 18.23 4.08
C LYS A 5 3.72 18.07 4.45
N ILE A 6 2.85 18.96 3.97
CA ILE A 6 1.40 18.83 4.20
C ILE A 6 0.86 17.56 3.55
N THR A 7 1.16 17.31 2.27
CA THR A 7 0.75 16.08 1.57
C THR A 7 1.27 14.84 2.30
N SER A 8 2.53 14.84 2.70
CA SER A 8 3.13 13.75 3.47
C SER A 8 2.41 13.51 4.81
N LEU A 9 2.11 14.56 5.57
CA LEU A 9 1.38 14.44 6.84
C LEU A 9 -0.03 13.88 6.64
N LEU A 10 -0.72 14.25 5.56
CA LEU A 10 -2.03 13.69 5.21
C LEU A 10 -1.92 12.20 4.90
N LEU A 11 -0.95 11.78 4.07
CA LEU A 11 -0.72 10.37 3.76
C LEU A 11 -0.33 9.57 5.01
N LEU A 12 0.52 10.13 5.89
CA LEU A 12 0.89 9.49 7.15
C LEU A 12 -0.31 9.34 8.09
N LEU A 13 -1.16 10.37 8.21
CA LEU A 13 -2.36 10.31 9.03
C LEU A 13 -3.30 9.19 8.56
N VAL A 14 -3.56 9.10 7.25
CA VAL A 14 -4.37 8.02 6.67
C VAL A 14 -3.71 6.66 6.89
N GLY A 15 -2.40 6.55 6.65
CA GLY A 15 -1.64 5.33 6.88
C GLY A 15 -1.74 4.85 8.32
N VAL A 16 -1.53 5.73 9.31
CA VAL A 16 -1.62 5.38 10.74
C VAL A 16 -3.03 4.93 11.09
N ALA A 17 -4.04 5.70 10.68
CA ALA A 17 -5.44 5.38 10.97
C ALA A 17 -5.84 4.01 10.43
N LEU A 18 -5.47 3.71 9.18
CA LEU A 18 -5.77 2.41 8.56
C LEU A 18 -4.93 1.29 9.16
N SER A 19 -3.64 1.51 9.43
CA SER A 19 -2.79 0.50 10.08
C SER A 19 -3.35 0.11 11.45
N VAL A 20 -3.77 1.07 12.26
CA VAL A 20 -4.42 0.78 13.55
C VAL A 20 -5.74 0.02 13.34
N ALA A 21 -6.59 0.49 12.42
CA ALA A 21 -7.88 -0.15 12.15
C ALA A 21 -7.74 -1.60 11.67
N PHE A 22 -6.76 -1.89 10.79
CA PHE A 22 -6.51 -3.24 10.29
C PHE A 22 -5.78 -4.11 11.31
N PHE A 23 -4.84 -3.54 12.09
CA PHE A 23 -4.18 -4.27 13.16
C PHE A 23 -5.17 -4.77 14.22
N LEU A 24 -6.15 -3.93 14.60
CA LEU A 24 -7.19 -4.32 15.57
C LEU A 24 -8.16 -5.39 15.04
N ARG A 25 -8.14 -5.68 13.72
CA ARG A 25 -8.94 -6.75 13.12
C ARG A 25 -8.21 -8.09 13.03
N ILE A 26 -6.92 -8.13 13.34
CA ILE A 26 -6.14 -9.38 13.30
C ILE A 26 -6.55 -10.26 14.47
N GLU A 27 -6.97 -11.48 14.16
CA GLU A 27 -7.31 -12.49 15.13
C GLU A 27 -6.09 -13.35 15.45
N PHE A 28 -5.57 -13.20 16.68
CA PHE A 28 -4.43 -13.99 17.14
C PHE A 28 -4.88 -15.38 17.59
N PRO A 29 -4.32 -16.46 17.01
CA PRO A 29 -4.71 -17.80 17.39
C PRO A 29 -4.30 -18.15 18.82
N GLN A 30 -5.14 -18.93 19.50
CA GLN A 30 -4.83 -19.44 20.84
C GLN A 30 -3.94 -20.69 20.82
N GLY A 31 -3.92 -21.43 19.71
CA GLY A 31 -3.13 -22.66 19.53
C GLY A 31 -1.95 -22.48 18.57
N PHE A 32 -0.85 -23.19 18.84
CA PHE A 32 0.37 -23.14 18.00
C PHE A 32 0.14 -23.55 16.54
N GLY A 33 -0.75 -24.52 16.28
CA GLY A 33 -0.97 -25.04 14.92
C GLY A 33 -1.55 -24.01 13.95
N ASP A 34 -2.34 -23.06 14.45
CA ASP A 34 -3.01 -22.06 13.62
C ASP A 34 -2.05 -20.95 13.14
N TYR A 35 -0.95 -20.71 13.85
CA TYR A 35 0.12 -19.80 13.39
C TYR A 35 0.82 -20.28 12.12
N PHE A 36 0.72 -21.58 11.79
CA PHE A 36 1.28 -22.14 10.57
C PHE A 36 0.27 -22.19 9.42
N LYS A 37 -0.99 -21.77 9.66
CA LYS A 37 -2.01 -21.71 8.61
C LYS A 37 -1.85 -20.42 7.81
N ARG A 38 -1.92 -20.53 6.49
CA ARG A 38 -1.90 -19.38 5.57
C ARG A 38 -3.00 -18.36 5.90
N ALA A 39 -4.19 -18.83 6.26
CA ALA A 39 -5.31 -17.98 6.63
C ALA A 39 -4.99 -16.97 7.74
N TYR A 40 -4.05 -17.28 8.64
CA TYR A 40 -3.55 -16.33 9.63
C TYR A 40 -2.75 -15.18 8.98
N TYR A 41 -1.82 -15.51 8.07
CA TYR A 41 -0.99 -14.52 7.38
C TYR A 41 -1.76 -13.66 6.38
N ASN A 42 -2.79 -14.21 5.74
CA ASN A 42 -3.61 -13.43 4.81
C ASN A 42 -4.20 -12.19 5.49
N GLN A 43 -4.61 -12.26 6.76
CA GLN A 43 -5.18 -11.14 7.52
C GLN A 43 -4.26 -9.90 7.58
N PHE A 44 -2.96 -10.07 7.35
CA PHE A 44 -1.99 -8.98 7.35
C PHE A 44 -1.94 -8.21 6.02
N GLY A 45 -2.62 -8.65 4.96
CA GLY A 45 -2.64 -7.98 3.66
C GLY A 45 -3.05 -6.50 3.74
N PRO A 46 -4.25 -6.17 4.28
CA PRO A 46 -4.68 -4.78 4.44
C PRO A 46 -3.69 -3.95 5.28
N LEU A 47 -3.11 -4.57 6.32
CA LEU A 47 -2.09 -3.93 7.15
C LEU A 47 -0.82 -3.64 6.33
N ALA A 48 -0.33 -4.59 5.52
CA ALA A 48 0.84 -4.41 4.67
C ALA A 48 0.66 -3.24 3.70
N ILE A 49 -0.48 -3.12 3.02
CA ILE A 49 -0.79 -2.00 2.12
C ILE A 49 -0.78 -0.66 2.89
N SER A 50 -1.34 -0.63 4.10
CA SER A 50 -1.31 0.58 4.94
C SER A 50 0.10 0.96 5.41
N LEU A 51 0.97 -0.02 5.66
CA LEU A 51 2.38 0.22 5.99
C LEU A 51 3.14 0.77 4.78
N GLU A 52 2.86 0.30 3.56
CA GLU A 52 3.42 0.91 2.34
C GLU A 52 3.07 2.39 2.21
N LEU A 53 1.82 2.75 2.51
CA LEU A 53 1.39 4.16 2.56
C LEU A 53 2.19 4.95 3.61
N LEU A 54 2.41 4.39 4.79
CA LEU A 54 3.24 5.01 5.83
C LEU A 54 4.67 5.23 5.36
N PHE A 55 5.31 4.22 4.77
CA PHE A 55 6.67 4.35 4.25
C PHE A 55 6.75 5.37 3.11
N ALA A 56 5.79 5.37 2.20
CA ALA A 56 5.71 6.36 1.12
C ALA A 56 5.53 7.78 1.66
N GLY A 57 4.62 7.96 2.63
CA GLY A 57 4.39 9.21 3.35
C GLY A 57 5.64 9.70 4.09
N TYR A 58 6.37 8.79 4.76
CA TYR A 58 7.60 9.10 5.49
C TYR A 58 8.73 9.52 4.56
N TYR A 59 8.98 8.78 3.47
CA TYR A 59 9.97 9.17 2.47
C TYR A 59 9.64 10.54 1.86
N LEU A 60 8.37 10.81 1.60
CA LEU A 60 7.92 12.11 1.12
C LEU A 60 8.17 13.23 2.15
N PHE A 61 8.03 12.93 3.46
CA PHE A 61 8.29 13.89 4.53
C PHE A 61 9.73 14.39 4.51
N ILE A 62 10.66 13.43 4.61
CA ILE A 62 12.10 13.69 4.65
C ILE A 62 12.63 14.13 3.28
N GLY A 63 11.89 13.84 2.21
CA GLY A 63 12.27 14.20 0.83
C GLY A 63 13.33 13.26 0.26
N ASP A 64 13.24 11.96 0.56
CA ASP A 64 14.21 10.97 0.12
C ASP A 64 14.12 10.73 -1.39
N LYS A 65 15.24 10.35 -2.02
CA LYS A 65 15.31 9.98 -3.44
C LYS A 65 14.46 8.75 -3.80
N LYS A 66 14.08 7.92 -2.83
CA LYS A 66 13.21 6.74 -3.00
C LYS A 66 11.71 7.09 -3.00
N THR A 67 11.34 8.33 -2.71
CA THR A 67 9.94 8.77 -2.56
C THR A 67 9.06 8.37 -3.74
N ASN A 68 9.44 8.69 -4.97
CA ASN A 68 8.61 8.40 -6.14
C ASN A 68 8.47 6.88 -6.37
N PHE A 69 9.47 6.09 -6.02
CA PHE A 69 9.36 4.63 -6.09
C PHE A 69 8.40 4.09 -5.03
N ALA A 70 8.51 4.55 -3.79
CA ALA A 70 7.63 4.12 -2.70
C ALA A 70 6.16 4.51 -2.94
N LEU A 71 5.92 5.74 -3.45
CA LEU A 71 4.59 6.19 -3.86
C LEU A 71 4.03 5.33 -5.00
N ALA A 72 4.87 4.97 -5.97
CA ALA A 72 4.44 4.11 -7.07
C ALA A 72 4.13 2.69 -6.61
N LEU A 73 4.99 2.10 -5.76
CA LEU A 73 4.78 0.78 -5.18
C LEU A 73 3.44 0.72 -4.45
N PHE A 74 3.24 1.59 -3.45
CA PHE A 74 1.98 1.71 -2.74
C PHE A 74 0.79 1.89 -3.70
N GLY A 75 0.92 2.82 -4.65
CA GLY A 75 -0.15 3.14 -5.56
C GLY A 75 -0.56 1.99 -6.47
N PHE A 76 0.39 1.16 -6.90
CA PHE A 76 0.08 -0.06 -7.64
C PHE A 76 -0.51 -1.13 -6.74
N THR A 77 0.09 -1.44 -5.58
CA THR A 77 -0.43 -2.43 -4.63
C THR A 77 -1.90 -2.14 -4.28
N ALA A 78 -2.18 -0.90 -3.86
CA ALA A 78 -3.53 -0.46 -3.46
C ALA A 78 -4.58 -0.52 -4.57
N LEU A 79 -4.19 -0.42 -5.85
CA LEU A 79 -5.11 -0.50 -6.98
C LEU A 79 -5.21 -1.91 -7.55
N LEU A 80 -4.19 -2.74 -7.38
CA LEU A 80 -4.21 -4.12 -7.84
C LEU A 80 -5.20 -4.97 -7.05
N ASP A 81 -5.34 -4.75 -5.73
CA ASP A 81 -6.33 -5.46 -4.89
C ASP A 81 -7.77 -5.40 -5.47
N PRO A 82 -8.40 -4.22 -5.65
CA PRO A 82 -9.76 -4.15 -6.22
C PRO A 82 -9.81 -4.57 -7.70
N LEU A 83 -8.73 -4.36 -8.47
CA LEU A 83 -8.70 -4.81 -9.86
C LEU A 83 -8.72 -6.34 -9.96
N PHE A 84 -7.94 -7.02 -9.12
CA PHE A 84 -7.85 -8.47 -9.06
C PHE A 84 -9.13 -9.12 -8.52
N ASP A 85 -9.77 -8.48 -7.54
CA ASP A 85 -11.10 -8.86 -7.06
C ASP A 85 -12.15 -8.79 -8.20
N GLN A 86 -12.18 -7.68 -8.94
CA GLN A 86 -13.15 -7.47 -10.03
C GLN A 86 -13.00 -8.44 -11.21
N ILE A 87 -11.77 -8.85 -11.54
CA ILE A 87 -11.53 -9.84 -12.60
C ILE A 87 -11.66 -11.29 -12.11
N GLY A 88 -11.93 -11.50 -10.81
CA GLY A 88 -12.13 -12.82 -10.22
C GLY A 88 -10.83 -13.60 -9.98
N LEU A 89 -9.69 -12.92 -9.81
CA LEU A 89 -8.41 -13.58 -9.53
C LEU A 89 -8.35 -14.11 -8.08
N PHE A 90 -8.91 -13.36 -7.13
CA PHE A 90 -9.10 -13.72 -5.72
C PHE A 90 -10.26 -12.90 -5.14
N ASN A 91 -10.69 -13.20 -3.91
CA ASN A 91 -11.60 -12.34 -3.16
C ASN A 91 -10.80 -11.42 -2.25
N SER A 92 -10.98 -10.10 -2.37
CA SER A 92 -10.30 -9.15 -1.50
C SER A 92 -10.73 -9.32 -0.04
N ILE A 93 -9.75 -9.40 0.83
CA ILE A 93 -9.93 -9.39 2.29
C ILE A 93 -9.96 -7.96 2.85
N VAL A 94 -9.68 -6.96 2.01
CA VAL A 94 -9.74 -5.55 2.40
C VAL A 94 -11.22 -5.14 2.50
N PRO A 95 -11.69 -4.63 3.65
CA PRO A 95 -13.06 -4.15 3.76
C PRO A 95 -13.29 -2.94 2.85
N LEU A 96 -14.51 -2.81 2.31
CA LEU A 96 -14.88 -1.82 1.28
C LEU A 96 -14.43 -0.37 1.60
N TYR A 97 -14.57 0.08 2.85
CA TYR A 97 -14.11 1.42 3.24
C TYR A 97 -12.59 1.58 3.05
N GLY A 98 -11.83 0.53 3.37
CA GLY A 98 -10.38 0.48 3.19
C GLY A 98 -10.02 0.51 1.71
N THR A 99 -10.68 -0.31 0.90
CA THR A 99 -10.50 -0.36 -0.55
C THR A 99 -10.71 1.02 -1.20
N ILE A 100 -11.78 1.72 -0.85
CA ILE A 100 -12.09 3.05 -1.38
C ILE A 100 -10.99 4.07 -0.99
N ILE A 101 -10.65 4.14 0.29
CA ILE A 101 -9.66 5.11 0.80
C ILE A 101 -8.27 4.83 0.19
N LEU A 102 -7.84 3.56 0.20
CA LEU A 102 -6.55 3.15 -0.34
C LEU A 102 -6.48 3.37 -1.85
N SER A 103 -7.56 3.09 -2.61
CA SER A 103 -7.61 3.35 -4.05
C SER A 103 -7.47 4.83 -4.37
N VAL A 104 -8.19 5.69 -3.65
CA VAL A 104 -8.09 7.15 -3.83
C VAL A 104 -6.66 7.63 -3.51
N CYS A 105 -6.10 7.21 -2.38
CA CYS A 105 -4.70 7.48 -2.05
C CYS A 105 -3.75 6.94 -3.10
N GLY A 106 -3.99 5.74 -3.63
CA GLY A 106 -3.16 5.06 -4.63
C GLY A 106 -3.11 5.84 -5.93
N LEU A 107 -4.26 6.30 -6.44
CA LEU A 107 -4.34 7.17 -7.62
C LEU A 107 -3.54 8.46 -7.43
N PHE A 108 -3.67 9.12 -6.28
CA PHE A 108 -2.88 10.32 -5.97
C PHE A 108 -1.39 10.03 -5.87
N CYS A 109 -0.99 8.93 -5.24
CA CYS A 109 0.40 8.53 -5.12
C CYS A 109 1.04 8.21 -6.47
N LEU A 110 0.34 7.49 -7.36
CA LEU A 110 0.79 7.28 -8.74
C LEU A 110 0.94 8.60 -9.48
N TRP A 111 -0.05 9.49 -9.40
CA TRP A 111 0.05 10.81 -10.00
C TRP A 111 1.30 11.55 -9.53
N PHE A 112 1.53 11.61 -8.21
CA PHE A 112 2.70 12.30 -7.65
C PHE A 112 4.02 11.68 -8.09
N ALA A 113 4.08 10.35 -8.13
CA ALA A 113 5.27 9.58 -8.54
C ALA A 113 5.65 9.83 -10.00
N PHE A 114 4.69 9.74 -10.92
CA PHE A 114 4.93 9.88 -12.36
C PHE A 114 5.10 11.33 -12.80
N ALA A 115 4.29 12.25 -12.26
CA ALA A 115 4.43 13.68 -12.54
C ALA A 115 5.70 14.29 -11.90
N ASN A 116 6.35 13.57 -10.98
CA ASN A 116 7.48 14.05 -10.18
C ASN A 116 7.18 15.42 -9.53
N THR A 117 5.99 15.53 -8.93
CA THR A 117 5.39 16.81 -8.48
C THR A 117 6.30 17.58 -7.52
N PHE A 118 7.10 16.88 -6.72
CA PHE A 118 7.96 17.48 -5.71
C PHE A 118 9.43 17.61 -6.11
N GLN A 119 9.75 17.37 -7.40
CA GLN A 119 11.09 17.54 -7.98
C GLN A 119 12.21 16.85 -7.18
N LEU A 120 11.95 15.61 -6.72
CA LEU A 120 12.94 14.79 -6.02
C LEU A 120 13.77 14.03 -7.06
N LYS A 121 13.71 12.70 -7.06
CA LYS A 121 14.30 11.86 -8.11
C LYS A 121 13.21 11.30 -9.00
N ARG A 122 13.26 11.61 -10.30
CA ARG A 122 12.29 11.09 -11.27
C ARG A 122 12.25 9.55 -11.25
N LEU A 123 11.04 9.00 -11.32
CA LEU A 123 10.85 7.55 -11.42
C LEU A 123 11.42 7.08 -12.77
N SER A 124 12.38 6.14 -12.74
CA SER A 124 12.87 5.51 -13.96
C SER A 124 11.87 4.48 -14.47
N ARG A 125 11.91 4.16 -15.76
CA ARG A 125 11.06 3.10 -16.34
C ARG A 125 11.26 1.76 -15.64
N THR A 126 12.52 1.42 -15.32
CA THR A 126 12.86 0.21 -14.57
C THR A 126 12.26 0.20 -13.18
N ALA A 127 12.32 1.34 -12.46
CA ALA A 127 11.73 1.46 -11.13
C ALA A 127 10.20 1.38 -11.18
N ALA A 128 9.57 1.93 -12.21
CA ALA A 128 8.12 1.82 -12.42
C ALA A 128 7.69 0.36 -12.67
N ILE A 129 8.41 -0.37 -13.54
CA ILE A 129 8.14 -1.79 -13.78
C ILE A 129 8.33 -2.60 -12.49
N LEU A 130 9.42 -2.35 -11.75
CA LEU A 130 9.67 -3.02 -10.47
C LEU A 130 8.58 -2.72 -9.44
N SER A 131 8.07 -1.49 -9.37
CA SER A 131 6.96 -1.17 -8.45
C SER A 131 5.68 -1.94 -8.79
N VAL A 132 5.39 -2.14 -10.09
CA VAL A 132 4.24 -2.97 -10.50
C VAL A 132 4.47 -4.42 -10.13
N ILE A 133 5.62 -4.99 -10.48
CA ILE A 133 5.94 -6.40 -10.21
C ILE A 133 5.89 -6.68 -8.71
N LEU A 134 6.47 -5.81 -7.88
CA LEU A 134 6.43 -5.96 -6.43
C LEU A 134 5.00 -5.84 -5.89
N GLY A 135 4.21 -4.87 -6.37
CA GLY A 135 2.80 -4.76 -5.98
C GLY A 135 2.01 -6.03 -6.30
N VAL A 136 2.19 -6.60 -7.50
CA VAL A 136 1.59 -7.88 -7.88
C VAL A 136 2.02 -9.01 -6.95
N LEU A 137 3.31 -9.12 -6.63
CA LEU A 137 3.81 -10.17 -5.73
C LEU A 137 3.23 -10.05 -4.33
N ILE A 138 3.07 -8.83 -3.82
CA ILE A 138 2.50 -8.55 -2.50
C ILE A 138 1.03 -8.95 -2.47
N GLU A 139 0.26 -8.54 -3.47
CA GLU A 139 -1.15 -8.93 -3.61
C GLU A 139 -1.33 -10.44 -3.70
N LEU A 140 -0.54 -11.12 -4.54
CA LEU A 140 -0.63 -12.57 -4.67
C LEU A 140 -0.22 -13.29 -3.38
N TYR A 141 0.78 -12.77 -2.65
CA TYR A 141 1.20 -13.37 -1.38
C TYR A 141 0.08 -13.37 -0.34
N PHE A 142 -0.65 -12.25 -0.20
CA PHE A 142 -1.70 -12.12 0.82
C PHE A 142 -3.07 -12.65 0.36
N ASN A 143 -3.37 -12.61 -0.94
CA ASN A 143 -4.72 -12.90 -1.44
C ASN A 143 -4.83 -14.16 -2.32
N TYR A 144 -3.76 -14.63 -2.97
CA TYR A 144 -3.87 -15.70 -3.98
C TYR A 144 -3.44 -17.09 -3.46
N LEU A 145 -4.41 -18.02 -3.39
CA LEU A 145 -4.35 -19.44 -2.93
C LEU A 145 -4.36 -19.65 -1.41
#